data_AF-A0A7S2R8C7-F1
#
_entry.id   AF-A0A7S2R8C7-F1
#
_cell.length_a   1.000
_cell.length_b   1.000
_cell.length_c   1.000
_cell.angle_alpha   90.00
_cell.angle_beta   90.00
_cell.angle_gamma   90.00
#
_symmetry.space_group_name_H-M   'P 1'
#
loop_
_entity.id
_entity.type
_entity.pdbx_description
1 polymer ?
#
loop_
_entity_poly.entity_id
_entity_poly.type
_entity_poly.pdbx_seq_one_letter_code
_entity_poly.pdbx_strand_id
1 'polypeptide(L)'
;FQSGDELLRIHLFGAADRSCDHWHDDAGMLNHHVAVTWKFEQSLRLINAATASHYWDYTREVAQGIEWYDSELFRDDWFGPASPSNKDHIIDTGRWAYTRILGDAREYSSITNPYGLLRSPWNTNPTPYLMRFNTTFGSVADGWTAFPSCSDFASVIGDDLADLMPQYNGFLHGPVHIMLGGHWGMGAELEAVGASLDGGASELLLVSKFLWRQGVARVPELCSSDTPAEECSVTCPADILGEDTTVETLFEKYGVDKVSSHVATFNKLAKNAGLSDADVIRALCDFWYPGEMFTSAAPQDPIFWPVHGMMERHLQLLRLLKYRGELDFDETWGYSHSFAPSDTHVVCDWSQTEDNAGMPTCILGETCEGHRARDLIPFLGLFEDQESEYTNLEFYSVISPLNKEMPYTYDSLDYWPGCVGSSLLAQ
;
A
#
# COMPACT_ATOMS: atom_id res chain seq x y z
N PHE A 1 19.60 9.24 -13.43
CA PHE A 1 19.85 8.72 -12.08
C PHE A 1 18.79 9.31 -11.17
N GLN A 2 18.07 8.49 -10.40
CA GLN A 2 17.13 8.91 -9.38
C GLN A 2 17.53 8.30 -8.03
N SER A 3 17.46 9.07 -6.95
CA SER A 3 17.74 8.56 -5.60
C SER A 3 16.55 7.77 -5.03
N GLY A 4 16.78 7.01 -3.96
CA GLY A 4 15.69 6.35 -3.22
C GLY A 4 14.64 7.35 -2.73
N ASP A 5 15.08 8.49 -2.16
CA ASP A 5 14.19 9.56 -1.72
C ASP A 5 13.38 10.18 -2.88
N GLU A 6 13.95 10.25 -4.08
CA GLU A 6 13.23 10.77 -5.26
C GLU A 6 12.13 9.82 -5.71
N LEU A 7 12.41 8.52 -5.74
CA LEU A 7 11.41 7.50 -6.08
C LEU A 7 10.32 7.41 -5.01
N LEU A 8 10.69 7.49 -3.72
CA LEU A 8 9.75 7.59 -2.61
C LEU A 8 8.86 8.82 -2.74
N ARG A 9 9.43 9.98 -3.08
CA ARG A 9 8.66 11.22 -3.27
C ARG A 9 7.65 11.09 -4.43
N ILE A 10 8.04 10.49 -5.54
CA ILE A 10 7.12 10.25 -6.68
C ILE A 10 5.99 9.32 -6.24
N HIS A 11 6.30 8.25 -5.50
CA HIS A 11 5.29 7.33 -4.95
C HIS A 11 4.34 8.04 -3.97
N LEU A 12 4.85 8.91 -3.10
CA LEU A 12 4.03 9.72 -2.20
C LEU A 12 3.08 10.64 -2.99
N PHE A 13 3.52 11.28 -4.07
CA PHE A 13 2.62 12.07 -4.93
C PHE A 13 1.53 11.22 -5.57
N GLY A 14 1.83 9.96 -5.92
CA GLY A 14 0.84 9.03 -6.43
C GLY A 14 -0.15 8.54 -5.37
N ALA A 15 0.31 8.26 -4.15
CA ALA A 15 -0.46 7.44 -3.21
C ALA A 15 -0.90 8.15 -1.93
N ALA A 16 -0.40 9.36 -1.68
CA ALA A 16 -0.73 10.16 -0.50
C ALA A 16 -1.42 11.49 -0.87
N ASP A 17 -2.01 11.57 -2.06
CA ASP A 17 -2.85 12.69 -2.44
C ASP A 17 -4.14 12.74 -1.60
N ARG A 18 -4.61 13.96 -1.33
CA ARG A 18 -5.79 14.19 -0.50
C ARG A 18 -7.10 13.90 -1.23
N SER A 19 -7.08 13.89 -2.56
CA SER A 19 -8.25 13.64 -3.40
C SER A 19 -8.56 12.15 -3.56
N CYS A 20 -7.52 11.31 -3.73
CA CYS A 20 -7.63 9.85 -3.88
C CYS A 20 -6.26 9.17 -3.76
N ASP A 21 -6.18 7.85 -4.03
CA ASP A 21 -4.92 7.16 -4.34
C ASP A 21 -4.87 7.05 -5.85
N HIS A 22 -3.80 7.49 -6.49
CA HIS A 22 -3.64 7.39 -7.94
C HIS A 22 -2.90 6.11 -8.35
N TRP A 23 -2.35 5.34 -7.39
CA TRP A 23 -1.36 4.29 -7.64
C TRP A 23 -1.72 2.92 -7.06
N HIS A 24 -2.67 2.80 -6.12
CA HIS A 24 -3.00 1.53 -5.47
C HIS A 24 -4.46 1.09 -5.67
N ASP A 25 -5.41 2.02 -5.69
CA ASP A 25 -6.86 1.75 -5.54
C ASP A 25 -7.50 1.13 -6.82
N ASP A 26 -6.96 0.00 -7.31
CA ASP A 26 -7.34 -0.79 -8.51
C ASP A 26 -6.47 -0.55 -9.76
N ALA A 27 -7.06 -0.22 -10.92
CA ALA A 27 -6.36 -0.40 -12.19
C ALA A 27 -5.20 0.59 -12.37
N GLY A 28 -4.18 0.22 -13.14
CA GLY A 28 -2.96 1.02 -13.24
C GLY A 28 -1.98 0.82 -12.07
N MET A 29 -2.40 0.22 -10.95
CA MET A 29 -1.51 -0.12 -9.84
C MET A 29 -0.27 -0.91 -10.29
N LEU A 30 -0.49 -1.99 -11.06
CA LEU A 30 0.61 -2.80 -11.57
C LEU A 30 1.54 -1.99 -12.48
N ASN A 31 0.98 -1.14 -13.34
CA ASN A 31 1.75 -0.31 -14.26
C ASN A 31 2.66 0.66 -13.50
N HIS A 32 2.13 1.39 -12.52
CA HIS A 32 2.93 2.33 -11.71
C HIS A 32 4.05 1.60 -10.96
N HIS A 33 3.77 0.43 -10.39
CA HIS A 33 4.74 -0.36 -9.64
C HIS A 33 5.84 -0.99 -10.52
N VAL A 34 5.49 -1.43 -11.73
CA VAL A 34 6.48 -1.88 -12.72
C VAL A 34 7.35 -0.70 -13.17
N ALA A 35 6.75 0.46 -13.48
CA ALA A 35 7.47 1.64 -13.94
C ALA A 35 8.44 2.19 -12.88
N VAL A 36 8.04 2.30 -11.61
CA VAL A 36 8.93 2.75 -10.53
C VAL A 36 10.05 1.74 -10.27
N THR A 37 9.78 0.44 -10.40
CA THR A 37 10.79 -0.62 -10.29
C THR A 37 11.81 -0.53 -11.42
N TRP A 38 11.37 -0.24 -12.64
CA TRP A 38 12.27 0.00 -13.78
C TRP A 38 13.16 1.22 -13.55
N LYS A 39 12.61 2.30 -12.99
CA LYS A 39 13.40 3.48 -12.61
C LYS A 39 14.42 3.22 -11.53
N PHE A 40 14.07 2.41 -10.55
CA PHE A 40 15.00 1.94 -9.55
C PHE A 40 16.13 1.13 -10.19
N GLU A 41 15.81 0.14 -11.03
CA GLU A 41 16.83 -0.66 -11.73
C GLU A 41 17.74 0.20 -12.60
N GLN A 42 17.19 1.10 -13.43
CA GLN A 42 17.98 1.98 -14.28
C GLN A 42 18.97 2.80 -13.45
N SER A 43 18.54 3.28 -12.28
CA SER A 43 19.42 4.02 -11.36
C SER A 43 20.53 3.14 -10.78
N LEU A 44 20.25 1.88 -10.47
CA LEU A 44 21.27 0.91 -10.06
C LEU A 44 22.24 0.55 -11.19
N ARG A 45 21.75 0.44 -12.43
CA ARG A 45 22.56 0.12 -13.62
C ARG A 45 23.56 1.21 -13.99
N LEU A 46 23.27 2.46 -13.62
CA LEU A 46 24.24 3.56 -13.72
C LEU A 46 25.42 3.40 -12.75
N ILE A 47 25.25 2.65 -11.66
CA ILE A 47 26.32 2.31 -10.70
C ILE A 47 27.02 1.02 -11.16
N ASN A 48 26.24 -0.01 -11.48
CA ASN A 48 26.74 -1.30 -11.96
C ASN A 48 25.82 -1.86 -13.05
N ALA A 49 26.29 -1.85 -14.29
CA ALA A 49 25.52 -2.27 -15.46
C ALA A 49 25.10 -3.76 -15.44
N ALA A 50 25.71 -4.59 -14.59
CA ALA A 50 25.33 -5.99 -14.43
C ALA A 50 24.19 -6.21 -13.41
N THR A 51 23.72 -5.15 -12.74
CA THR A 51 22.61 -5.23 -11.79
C THR A 51 21.26 -5.26 -12.51
N ALA A 52 20.36 -6.09 -12.03
CA ALA A 52 18.93 -6.09 -12.39
C ALA A 52 18.10 -5.96 -11.10
N SER A 53 16.84 -5.53 -11.22
CA SER A 53 15.93 -5.61 -10.09
C SER A 53 15.74 -7.08 -9.69
N HIS A 54 15.80 -7.35 -8.39
CA HIS A 54 15.50 -8.67 -7.85
C HIS A 54 14.00 -8.73 -7.52
N TYR A 55 13.44 -9.93 -7.47
CA TYR A 55 12.09 -10.15 -6.96
C TYR A 55 12.10 -11.21 -5.86
N TRP A 56 11.11 -11.15 -4.98
CA TRP A 56 10.90 -12.11 -3.91
C TRP A 56 9.75 -13.05 -4.26
N ASP A 57 10.08 -14.31 -4.48
CA ASP A 57 9.09 -15.37 -4.67
C ASP A 57 8.69 -15.99 -3.32
N TYR A 58 7.81 -15.29 -2.60
CA TYR A 58 7.29 -15.75 -1.30
C TYR A 58 6.44 -17.03 -1.42
N THR A 59 5.92 -17.38 -2.60
CA THR A 59 5.19 -18.65 -2.79
C THR A 59 6.08 -19.87 -2.52
N ARG A 60 7.39 -19.75 -2.74
CA ARG A 60 8.37 -20.80 -2.45
C ARG A 60 8.53 -21.06 -0.97
N GLU A 61 8.53 -20.00 -0.17
CA GLU A 61 8.71 -20.09 1.28
C GLU A 61 7.47 -20.71 1.90
N VAL A 62 6.28 -20.29 1.44
CA VAL A 62 5.00 -20.90 1.83
C VAL A 62 4.98 -22.40 1.51
N ALA A 63 5.41 -22.79 0.31
CA ALA A 63 5.47 -24.20 -0.10
C ALA A 63 6.47 -25.04 0.72
N GLN A 64 7.49 -24.41 1.29
CA GLN A 64 8.46 -25.03 2.19
C GLN A 64 7.98 -25.10 3.65
N GLY A 65 6.82 -24.50 3.96
CA GLY A 65 6.32 -24.37 5.33
C GLY A 65 7.19 -23.46 6.18
N ILE A 66 7.89 -22.49 5.56
CA ILE A 66 8.64 -21.46 6.27
C ILE A 66 7.62 -20.46 6.81
N GLU A 67 7.66 -20.25 8.12
CA GLU A 67 6.93 -19.17 8.76
C GLU A 67 7.36 -17.84 8.14
N TRP A 68 6.41 -16.99 7.80
CA TRP A 68 6.69 -15.80 7.00
C TRP A 68 7.77 -14.90 7.64
N TYR A 69 7.78 -14.77 8.96
CA TYR A 69 8.77 -13.96 9.71
C TYR A 69 10.15 -14.63 9.82
N ASP A 70 10.28 -15.91 9.47
CA ASP A 70 11.54 -16.66 9.44
C ASP A 70 12.22 -16.68 8.06
N SER A 71 11.68 -15.93 7.08
CA SER A 71 12.29 -15.80 5.75
C SER A 71 13.77 -15.40 5.85
N GLU A 72 14.59 -15.95 4.95
CA GLU A 72 16.01 -15.59 4.83
C GLU A 72 16.20 -14.09 4.55
N LEU A 73 15.21 -13.45 3.92
CA LEU A 73 15.23 -12.02 3.64
C LEU A 73 15.28 -11.17 4.93
N PHE A 74 14.84 -11.70 6.08
CA PHE A 74 14.84 -10.98 7.34
C PHE A 74 16.14 -11.12 8.15
N ARG A 75 17.18 -11.75 7.58
CA ARG A 75 18.50 -11.82 8.20
C ARG A 75 19.24 -10.48 8.12
N ASP A 76 20.17 -10.30 9.05
CA ASP A 76 20.99 -9.09 9.17
C ASP A 76 21.81 -8.78 7.91
N ASP A 77 22.21 -9.80 7.14
CA ASP A 77 22.97 -9.64 5.89
C ASP A 77 22.08 -9.34 4.66
N TRP A 78 20.76 -9.44 4.81
CA TRP A 78 19.72 -9.11 3.84
C TRP A 78 18.98 -7.81 4.23
N PHE A 79 17.69 -7.89 4.59
CA PHE A 79 16.81 -6.76 4.84
C PHE A 79 16.54 -6.49 6.32
N GLY A 80 17.18 -7.23 7.23
CA GLY A 80 16.98 -7.10 8.68
C GLY A 80 15.61 -7.62 9.16
N PRO A 81 15.36 -7.63 10.47
CA PRO A 81 14.20 -8.31 11.07
C PRO A 81 12.85 -7.88 10.49
N ALA A 82 11.91 -8.83 10.41
CA ALA A 82 10.53 -8.58 9.99
C ALA A 82 9.75 -7.70 10.99
N SER A 83 10.06 -7.83 12.29
CA SER A 83 9.44 -7.07 13.37
C SER A 83 10.46 -6.84 14.49
N PRO A 84 11.13 -5.67 14.52
CA PRO A 84 12.03 -5.29 15.60
C PRO A 84 11.34 -5.25 16.96
N SER A 85 12.06 -5.67 18.01
CA SER A 85 11.53 -5.78 19.38
C SER A 85 11.69 -4.51 20.22
N ASN A 86 12.39 -3.49 19.72
CA ASN A 86 12.49 -2.22 20.43
C ASN A 86 11.16 -1.46 20.37
N LYS A 87 10.93 -0.60 21.38
CA LYS A 87 9.68 0.12 21.60
C LYS A 87 9.23 1.03 20.45
N ASP A 88 10.16 1.45 19.60
CA ASP A 88 9.92 2.36 18.49
C ASP A 88 9.84 1.59 17.16
N HIS A 89 9.93 0.26 17.21
CA HIS A 89 9.86 -0.65 16.08
C HIS A 89 10.88 -0.37 14.97
N ILE A 90 12.00 0.28 15.33
CA ILE A 90 13.08 0.66 14.42
C ILE A 90 13.87 -0.58 14.00
N ILE A 91 14.23 -0.71 12.73
CA ILE A 91 15.22 -1.71 12.33
C ILE A 91 16.56 -1.33 12.96
N ASP A 92 17.03 -2.07 13.97
CA ASP A 92 18.21 -1.74 14.80
C ASP A 92 19.40 -2.70 14.61
N THR A 93 19.26 -3.71 13.76
CA THR A 93 20.32 -4.66 13.37
C THR A 93 20.43 -4.84 11.86
N GLY A 94 21.53 -5.44 11.41
CA GLY A 94 21.78 -5.75 10.01
C GLY A 94 22.18 -4.56 9.13
N ARG A 95 22.19 -4.81 7.81
CA ARG A 95 22.64 -3.85 6.78
C ARG A 95 21.86 -2.53 6.79
N TRP A 96 20.58 -2.61 7.15
CA TRP A 96 19.64 -1.49 7.11
C TRP A 96 19.33 -0.91 8.49
N ALA A 97 20.11 -1.28 9.50
CA ALA A 97 19.98 -0.73 10.85
C ALA A 97 20.02 0.80 10.83
N TYR A 98 19.04 1.43 11.48
CA TYR A 98 18.91 2.89 11.57
C TYR A 98 18.93 3.59 10.21
N THR A 99 18.36 2.95 9.18
CA THR A 99 18.10 3.61 7.88
C THR A 99 17.26 4.86 8.15
N ARG A 100 17.83 6.02 7.81
CA ARG A 100 17.21 7.31 8.07
C ARG A 100 16.12 7.59 7.06
N ILE A 101 15.03 8.18 7.56
CA ILE A 101 14.02 8.82 6.73
C ILE A 101 14.47 10.25 6.50
N LEU A 102 14.28 10.76 5.28
CA LEU A 102 14.64 12.14 4.96
C LEU A 102 13.85 13.10 5.85
N GLY A 103 14.55 13.80 6.75
CA GLY A 103 14.01 14.86 7.58
C GLY A 103 14.15 16.24 6.94
N ASP A 104 13.49 17.24 7.53
CA ASP A 104 13.41 18.60 6.98
C ASP A 104 12.97 18.62 5.50
N ALA A 105 12.13 17.66 5.11
CA ALA A 105 11.83 17.35 3.71
C ALA A 105 10.81 18.32 3.06
N ARG A 106 10.35 19.35 3.77
CA ARG A 106 9.30 20.27 3.28
C ARG A 106 9.73 21.13 2.10
N GLU A 107 11.03 21.44 2.00
CA GLU A 107 11.57 22.12 0.81
C GLU A 107 11.74 21.15 -0.38
N TYR A 108 11.79 19.85 -0.09
CA TYR A 108 12.00 18.79 -1.08
C TYR A 108 10.68 18.22 -1.64
N SER A 109 9.67 18.10 -0.79
CA SER A 109 8.37 17.49 -1.07
C SER A 109 7.25 18.30 -0.42
N SER A 110 6.15 18.51 -1.15
CA SER A 110 4.91 19.04 -0.57
C SER A 110 4.16 18.00 0.26
N ILE A 111 4.57 16.72 0.19
CA ILE A 111 4.04 15.63 1.02
C ILE A 111 5.11 15.23 2.04
N THR A 112 4.82 15.50 3.30
CA THR A 112 5.57 15.07 4.47
C THR A 112 4.59 14.78 5.59
N ASN A 113 5.03 14.06 6.62
CA ASN A 113 4.27 14.03 7.87
C ASN A 113 4.39 15.36 8.65
N PRO A 114 3.67 15.55 9.77
CA PRO A 114 3.66 16.81 10.51
C PRO A 114 4.99 17.19 11.13
N TYR A 115 5.95 16.25 11.24
CA TYR A 115 7.31 16.51 11.71
C TYR A 115 8.27 16.89 10.58
N GLY A 116 7.84 16.80 9.33
CA GLY A 116 8.66 17.11 8.15
C GLY A 116 9.51 15.94 7.68
N LEU A 117 9.14 14.72 8.05
CA LEU A 117 9.73 13.50 7.49
C LEU A 117 9.06 13.19 6.14
N LEU A 118 9.84 12.74 5.16
CA LEU A 118 9.34 12.28 3.86
C LEU A 118 8.56 10.96 4.03
N ARG A 119 7.31 11.09 4.44
CA ARG A 119 6.42 10.03 4.92
C ARG A 119 4.98 10.43 4.61
N SER A 120 4.06 9.46 4.61
CA SER A 120 2.62 9.73 4.50
C SER A 120 2.16 10.82 5.48
N PRO A 121 1.31 11.76 5.04
CA PRO A 121 0.95 12.94 5.84
C PRO A 121 0.24 12.55 7.14
N TRP A 122 -0.58 11.51 7.11
CA TRP A 122 -1.31 11.01 8.28
C TRP A 122 -0.45 10.21 9.28
N ASN A 123 0.76 9.81 8.93
CA ASN A 123 1.61 9.05 9.84
C ASN A 123 2.32 10.01 10.82
N THR A 124 1.68 10.23 11.97
CA THR A 124 2.11 11.17 13.01
C THR A 124 3.27 10.67 13.87
N ASN A 125 3.96 9.61 13.48
CA ASN A 125 5.13 9.13 14.20
C ASN A 125 6.33 10.10 13.96
N PRO A 126 7.01 10.62 15.01
CA PRO A 126 8.20 11.47 14.85
C PRO A 126 9.51 10.70 14.61
N THR A 127 9.48 9.36 14.65
CA THR A 127 10.68 8.52 14.55
C THR A 127 11.36 8.69 13.18
N PRO A 128 12.62 9.17 13.12
CA PRO A 128 13.31 9.50 11.87
C PRO A 128 14.04 8.31 11.25
N TYR A 129 13.59 7.09 11.54
CA TYR A 129 14.19 5.84 11.09
C TYR A 129 13.12 4.91 10.53
N LEU A 130 13.55 3.99 9.65
CA LEU A 130 12.73 2.92 9.11
C LEU A 130 12.20 2.01 10.23
N MET A 131 10.91 1.71 10.19
CA MET A 131 10.20 0.90 11.17
C MET A 131 9.41 -0.22 10.52
N ARG A 132 9.29 -1.35 11.22
CA ARG A 132 8.44 -2.49 10.84
C ARG A 132 7.72 -3.02 12.06
N PHE A 133 6.49 -3.47 11.89
CA PHE A 133 5.77 -4.13 12.97
C PHE A 133 4.83 -5.18 12.39
N ASN A 134 4.76 -6.33 13.06
CA ASN A 134 3.95 -7.45 12.59
C ASN A 134 2.54 -7.48 13.17
N THR A 135 2.06 -6.38 13.74
CA THR A 135 0.74 -6.35 14.39
C THR A 135 -0.01 -5.11 13.95
N THR A 136 -1.30 -5.26 13.70
CA THR A 136 -2.21 -4.19 13.30
C THR A 136 -3.41 -4.21 14.22
N PHE A 137 -3.63 -3.13 15.00
CA PHE A 137 -4.75 -3.08 15.96
C PHE A 137 -4.78 -4.29 16.91
N GLY A 138 -3.61 -4.73 17.39
CA GLY A 138 -3.47 -5.92 18.25
C GLY A 138 -3.59 -7.27 17.53
N SER A 139 -4.00 -7.30 16.26
CA SER A 139 -4.04 -8.50 15.42
C SER A 139 -2.68 -8.77 14.79
N VAL A 140 -2.03 -9.87 15.19
CA VAL A 140 -0.74 -10.30 14.61
C VAL A 140 -0.97 -10.67 13.15
N ALA A 141 -0.14 -10.11 12.27
CA ALA A 141 -0.19 -10.30 10.83
C ALA A 141 -1.57 -10.03 10.24
N ASP A 142 -2.40 -9.21 10.89
CA ASP A 142 -3.81 -8.99 10.50
C ASP A 142 -4.63 -10.29 10.35
N GLY A 143 -4.26 -11.35 11.07
CA GLY A 143 -4.87 -12.68 10.98
C GLY A 143 -4.27 -13.60 9.91
N TRP A 144 -3.38 -13.10 9.04
CA TRP A 144 -2.70 -13.92 8.04
C TRP A 144 -1.68 -14.86 8.69
N THR A 145 -1.72 -16.13 8.32
CA THR A 145 -0.77 -17.14 8.80
C THR A 145 0.43 -17.32 7.87
N ALA A 146 0.31 -16.90 6.61
CA ALA A 146 1.35 -17.00 5.60
C ALA A 146 1.19 -15.87 4.56
N PHE A 147 2.25 -15.60 3.81
CA PHE A 147 2.14 -14.79 2.59
C PHE A 147 1.35 -15.51 1.50
N PRO A 148 0.90 -14.80 0.44
CA PRO A 148 0.12 -15.42 -0.62
C PRO A 148 0.88 -16.57 -1.30
N SER A 149 0.18 -17.68 -1.43
CA SER A 149 0.69 -18.97 -1.87
C SER A 149 0.53 -19.17 -3.37
N CYS A 150 1.12 -20.25 -3.90
CA CYS A 150 0.88 -20.66 -5.27
C CYS A 150 -0.60 -20.94 -5.58
N SER A 151 -1.37 -21.48 -4.64
CA SER A 151 -2.81 -21.69 -4.85
C SER A 151 -3.57 -20.38 -4.93
N ASP A 152 -3.13 -19.33 -4.24
CA ASP A 152 -3.78 -18.02 -4.29
C ASP A 152 -3.58 -17.39 -5.68
N PHE A 153 -2.36 -17.41 -6.22
CA PHE A 153 -2.09 -16.98 -7.60
C PHE A 153 -2.84 -17.84 -8.64
N ALA A 154 -2.90 -19.16 -8.45
CA ALA A 154 -3.62 -20.04 -9.36
C ALA A 154 -5.14 -19.81 -9.33
N SER A 155 -5.69 -19.38 -8.19
CA SER A 155 -7.13 -19.22 -8.01
C SER A 155 -7.74 -18.10 -8.87
N VAL A 156 -6.93 -17.14 -9.30
CA VAL A 156 -7.34 -15.99 -10.14
C VAL A 156 -7.02 -16.23 -11.63
N ILE A 157 -6.52 -17.42 -11.99
CA ILE A 157 -6.35 -17.77 -13.41
C ILE A 157 -7.73 -17.95 -14.04
N GLY A 158 -8.06 -17.06 -14.97
CA GLY A 158 -9.37 -17.01 -15.63
C GLY A 158 -10.08 -15.68 -15.42
N ASP A 159 -9.64 -14.87 -14.45
CA ASP A 159 -10.06 -13.48 -14.33
C ASP A 159 -9.61 -12.69 -15.57
N ASP A 160 -10.42 -11.71 -15.98
CA ASP A 160 -9.99 -10.73 -16.97
C ASP A 160 -9.06 -9.69 -16.35
N LEU A 161 -8.49 -8.82 -17.18
CA LEU A 161 -7.58 -7.78 -16.71
C LEU A 161 -8.22 -6.85 -15.68
N ALA A 162 -9.52 -6.55 -15.79
CA ALA A 162 -10.21 -5.64 -14.88
C ALA A 162 -10.46 -6.29 -13.51
N ASP A 163 -10.84 -7.57 -13.49
CA ASP A 163 -11.06 -8.33 -12.25
C ASP A 163 -9.75 -8.74 -11.56
N LEU A 164 -8.65 -8.84 -12.31
CA LEU A 164 -7.35 -9.24 -11.78
C LEU A 164 -6.62 -8.12 -11.02
N MET A 165 -6.83 -6.85 -11.37
CA MET A 165 -6.20 -5.69 -10.72
C MET A 165 -6.54 -5.55 -9.23
N PRO A 166 -7.81 -5.67 -8.77
CA PRO A 166 -8.10 -5.67 -7.35
C PRO A 166 -7.52 -6.90 -6.63
N GLN A 167 -7.38 -8.05 -7.30
CA GLN A 167 -6.69 -9.22 -6.73
C GLN A 167 -5.21 -8.95 -6.52
N TYR A 168 -4.55 -8.30 -7.49
CA TYR A 168 -3.19 -7.83 -7.31
C TYR A 168 -3.10 -6.88 -6.13
N ASN A 169 -3.90 -5.80 -6.11
CA ASN A 169 -3.86 -4.82 -5.04
C ASN A 169 -4.13 -5.41 -3.65
N GLY A 170 -5.26 -6.09 -3.46
CA GLY A 170 -5.70 -6.52 -2.13
C GLY A 170 -5.12 -7.85 -1.69
N PHE A 171 -5.21 -8.89 -2.53
CA PHE A 171 -5.07 -10.29 -2.10
C PHE A 171 -3.67 -10.86 -2.32
N LEU A 172 -3.09 -10.63 -3.49
CA LEU A 172 -1.87 -11.31 -3.92
C LEU A 172 -0.57 -10.63 -3.47
N HIS A 173 -0.63 -9.35 -3.05
CA HIS A 173 0.53 -8.62 -2.51
C HIS A 173 0.22 -7.80 -1.25
N GLY A 174 -1.01 -7.29 -1.11
CA GLY A 174 -1.43 -6.45 0.02
C GLY A 174 -1.10 -7.03 1.40
N PRO A 175 -1.25 -8.35 1.65
CA PRO A 175 -0.89 -8.93 2.93
C PRO A 175 0.60 -8.74 3.28
N VAL A 176 1.50 -8.75 2.29
CA VAL A 176 2.95 -8.55 2.51
C VAL A 176 3.21 -7.17 3.10
N HIS A 177 2.54 -6.14 2.59
CA HIS A 177 2.62 -4.77 3.10
C HIS A 177 2.09 -4.64 4.52
N ILE A 178 0.92 -5.22 4.78
CA ILE A 178 0.24 -5.17 6.09
C ILE A 178 1.06 -5.90 7.16
N MET A 179 1.53 -7.11 6.85
CA MET A 179 2.26 -7.98 7.79
C MET A 179 3.64 -7.43 8.17
N LEU A 180 4.25 -6.57 7.33
CA LEU A 180 5.55 -5.96 7.61
C LEU A 180 5.45 -4.54 8.16
N GLY A 181 4.44 -3.77 7.74
CA GLY A 181 4.28 -2.41 8.19
C GLY A 181 3.64 -2.33 9.57
N GLY A 182 2.53 -3.03 9.77
CA GLY A 182 1.78 -2.99 11.03
C GLY A 182 1.34 -1.60 11.44
N HIS A 183 0.76 -1.51 12.63
CA HIS A 183 0.16 -0.31 13.17
C HIS A 183 0.07 -0.39 14.70
N TRP A 184 0.61 0.61 15.41
CA TRP A 184 0.65 0.66 16.88
C TRP A 184 0.33 2.06 17.43
N GLY A 185 0.15 2.15 18.75
CA GLY A 185 0.01 3.41 19.49
C GLY A 185 -1.38 3.68 20.07
N MET A 186 -2.41 2.92 19.69
CA MET A 186 -3.80 3.17 20.13
C MET A 186 -4.14 2.70 21.56
N GLY A 187 -3.23 1.99 22.22
CA GLY A 187 -3.40 1.53 23.59
C GLY A 187 -4.14 0.18 23.70
N ALA A 188 -3.91 -0.48 24.84
CA ALA A 188 -4.24 -1.90 25.02
C ALA A 188 -5.73 -2.24 24.88
N GLU A 189 -6.65 -1.31 25.22
CA GLU A 189 -8.09 -1.56 25.11
C GLU A 189 -8.53 -1.64 23.64
N LEU A 190 -8.11 -0.68 22.80
CA LEU A 190 -8.41 -0.69 21.37
C LEU A 190 -7.68 -1.83 20.65
N GLU A 191 -6.44 -2.13 21.06
CA GLU A 191 -5.70 -3.30 20.55
C GLU A 191 -6.41 -4.62 20.90
N ALA A 192 -6.96 -4.77 22.10
CA ALA A 192 -7.69 -5.99 22.47
C ALA A 192 -8.99 -6.16 21.68
N VAL A 193 -9.69 -5.06 21.38
CA VAL A 193 -10.89 -5.08 20.54
C VAL A 193 -10.53 -5.42 19.09
N GLY A 194 -9.50 -4.79 18.54
CA GLY A 194 -9.02 -5.05 17.18
C GLY A 194 -8.50 -6.48 17.01
N ALA A 195 -7.76 -7.01 17.99
CA ALA A 195 -7.31 -8.41 18.02
C ALA A 195 -8.45 -9.42 18.09
N SER A 196 -9.66 -8.98 18.50
CA SER A 196 -10.85 -9.82 18.51
C SER A 196 -11.59 -9.84 17.17
N LEU A 197 -11.12 -9.07 16.18
CA LEU A 197 -11.55 -9.23 14.79
C LEU A 197 -10.90 -10.51 14.22
N ASP A 198 -11.70 -11.32 13.52
CA ASP A 198 -11.25 -12.52 12.83
C ASP A 198 -10.60 -12.14 11.49
N GLY A 199 -9.48 -11.41 11.57
CA GLY A 199 -8.84 -10.72 10.45
C GLY A 199 -9.47 -9.36 10.10
N GLY A 200 -8.83 -8.61 9.20
CA GLY A 200 -9.35 -7.35 8.66
C GLY A 200 -9.26 -6.14 9.61
N ALA A 201 -8.42 -6.22 10.65
CA ALA A 201 -8.13 -5.07 11.52
C ALA A 201 -7.37 -3.97 10.77
N SER A 202 -6.65 -4.31 9.69
CA SER A 202 -6.05 -3.37 8.74
C SER A 202 -7.05 -2.43 8.09
N GLU A 203 -8.29 -2.86 7.88
CA GLU A 203 -9.34 -2.02 7.29
C GLU A 203 -9.67 -0.79 8.16
N LEU A 204 -9.41 -0.84 9.47
CA LEU A 204 -9.61 0.31 10.36
C LEU A 204 -8.72 1.49 9.96
N LEU A 205 -7.43 1.24 9.67
CA LEU A 205 -6.50 2.27 9.20
C LEU A 205 -6.87 2.77 7.79
N LEU A 206 -7.29 1.85 6.92
CA LEU A 206 -7.71 2.23 5.56
C LEU A 206 -8.99 3.09 5.59
N VAL A 207 -9.90 2.82 6.53
CA VAL A 207 -11.05 3.70 6.78
C VAL A 207 -10.63 5.06 7.34
N SER A 208 -9.59 5.12 8.18
CA SER A 208 -9.00 6.43 8.56
C SER A 208 -8.53 7.21 7.33
N LYS A 209 -7.88 6.55 6.38
CA LYS A 209 -7.47 7.12 5.08
C LYS A 209 -8.67 7.65 4.29
N PHE A 210 -9.74 6.87 4.22
CA PHE A 210 -10.99 7.28 3.57
C PHE A 210 -11.62 8.51 4.24
N LEU A 211 -11.68 8.55 5.58
CA LEU A 211 -12.19 9.70 6.32
C LEU A 211 -11.31 10.93 6.18
N TRP A 212 -9.99 10.78 6.10
CA TRP A 212 -9.05 11.87 5.85
C TRP A 212 -9.26 12.53 4.48
N ARG A 213 -9.45 11.72 3.42
CA ARG A 213 -9.75 12.22 2.05
C ARG A 213 -11.06 12.99 1.98
N GLN A 214 -12.07 12.55 2.73
CA GLN A 214 -13.36 13.25 2.87
C GLN A 214 -13.29 14.49 3.76
N GLY A 215 -12.15 14.71 4.42
CA GLY A 215 -11.93 15.84 5.29
C GLY A 215 -12.48 15.68 6.71
N VAL A 216 -12.83 14.48 7.11
CA VAL A 216 -13.33 14.20 8.46
C VAL A 216 -12.16 14.11 9.44
N ALA A 217 -11.16 13.30 9.10
CA ALA A 217 -9.92 13.24 9.86
C ALA A 217 -8.98 14.41 9.48
N ARG A 218 -8.41 15.06 10.49
CA ARG A 218 -7.56 16.25 10.39
C ARG A 218 -6.19 15.98 10.96
N VAL A 219 -5.21 16.04 10.07
CA VAL A 219 -3.80 15.90 10.39
C VAL A 219 -3.24 17.28 10.73
N PRO A 220 -2.44 17.42 11.81
CA PRO A 220 -1.72 18.65 12.08
C PRO A 220 -0.80 19.04 10.92
N GLU A 221 -0.78 20.32 10.52
CA GLU A 221 0.09 20.76 9.42
C GLU A 221 1.57 20.76 9.81
N LEU A 222 1.84 21.13 11.07
CA LEU A 222 3.19 21.30 11.60
C LEU A 222 3.23 20.93 13.08
N CYS A 223 4.21 20.10 13.40
CA CYS A 223 4.66 19.83 14.75
C CYS A 223 6.17 20.12 14.80
N SER A 224 6.61 20.75 15.89
CA SER A 224 8.04 20.92 16.13
C SER A 224 8.68 19.58 16.44
N SER A 225 9.99 19.46 16.23
CA SER A 225 10.72 18.20 16.46
C SER A 225 10.72 17.73 17.92
N ASP A 226 10.38 18.62 18.86
CA ASP A 226 10.23 18.35 20.30
C ASP A 226 8.77 18.24 20.76
N THR A 227 7.78 18.41 19.87
CA THR A 227 6.37 18.14 20.19
C THR A 227 6.20 16.64 20.48
N PRO A 228 5.61 16.24 21.62
CA PRO A 228 5.30 14.83 21.88
C PRO A 228 4.35 14.25 20.83
N ALA A 229 4.54 12.98 20.47
CA ALA A 229 3.74 12.32 19.44
C ALA A 229 2.23 12.34 19.77
N GLU A 230 1.89 12.22 21.05
CA GLU A 230 0.52 12.24 21.56
C GLU A 230 -0.15 13.62 21.45
N GLU A 231 0.65 14.70 21.37
CA GLU A 231 0.18 16.07 21.17
C GLU A 231 0.08 16.44 19.68
N CYS A 232 0.66 15.62 18.79
CA CYS A 232 0.68 15.79 17.34
C CYS A 232 -0.14 14.69 16.65
N SER A 233 -1.32 14.36 17.18
CA SER A 233 -2.14 13.28 16.62
C SER A 233 -3.16 13.77 15.60
N VAL A 234 -3.66 12.84 14.78
CA VAL A 234 -4.82 13.12 13.92
C VAL A 234 -6.07 13.23 14.80
N THR A 235 -6.99 14.14 14.43
CA THR A 235 -8.24 14.34 15.17
C THR A 235 -9.43 14.32 14.23
N CYS A 236 -10.64 14.11 14.75
CA CYS A 236 -11.87 14.44 14.06
C CYS A 236 -12.56 15.59 14.81
N PRO A 237 -12.37 16.84 14.36
CA PRO A 237 -12.89 18.01 15.05
C PRO A 237 -14.41 18.02 15.17
N ALA A 238 -14.91 18.44 16.33
CA ALA A 238 -16.34 18.46 16.64
C ALA A 238 -17.14 19.45 15.77
N ASP A 239 -16.52 20.50 15.25
CA ASP A 239 -17.11 21.43 14.27
C ASP A 239 -17.33 20.79 12.89
N ILE A 240 -16.56 19.76 12.56
CA ILE A 240 -16.73 18.98 11.32
C ILE A 240 -17.74 17.84 11.52
N LEU A 241 -17.60 17.11 12.63
CA LEU A 241 -18.46 15.98 12.94
C LEU A 241 -19.86 16.42 13.36
N GLY A 242 -19.98 17.43 14.20
CA GLY A 242 -21.14 17.73 15.04
C GLY A 242 -20.99 17.15 16.45
N GLU A 243 -21.39 17.91 17.48
CA GLU A 243 -21.22 17.52 18.90
C GLU A 243 -21.98 16.24 19.28
N ASP A 244 -23.09 15.94 18.60
CA ASP A 244 -23.96 14.79 18.88
C ASP A 244 -23.70 13.59 17.95
N THR A 245 -22.58 13.59 17.21
CA THR A 245 -22.29 12.53 16.24
C THR A 245 -21.98 11.20 16.93
N THR A 246 -22.78 10.18 16.61
CA THR A 246 -22.54 8.77 16.97
C THR A 246 -21.81 8.05 15.85
N VAL A 247 -21.30 6.85 16.13
CA VAL A 247 -20.65 5.99 15.14
C VAL A 247 -21.60 5.68 13.97
N GLU A 248 -22.87 5.41 14.25
CA GLU A 248 -23.88 5.10 13.22
C GLU A 248 -24.12 6.30 12.32
N THR A 249 -24.21 7.51 12.89
CA THR A 249 -24.39 8.73 12.08
C THR A 249 -23.16 9.06 11.26
N LEU A 250 -21.95 8.76 11.75
CA LEU A 250 -20.70 8.87 10.99
C LEU A 250 -20.75 7.90 9.78
N PHE A 251 -21.15 6.66 9.99
CA PHE A 251 -21.21 5.65 8.94
C PHE A 251 -22.21 6.03 7.86
N GLU A 252 -23.43 6.43 8.24
CA GLU A 252 -24.46 6.83 7.30
C GLU A 252 -24.03 8.06 6.48
N LYS A 253 -23.46 9.07 7.14
CA LYS A 253 -23.09 10.34 6.52
C LYS A 253 -21.91 10.21 5.54
N TYR A 254 -20.91 9.40 5.88
CA TYR A 254 -19.65 9.30 5.12
C TYR A 254 -19.47 7.95 4.41
N GLY A 255 -20.46 7.06 4.46
CA GLY A 255 -20.47 5.78 3.76
C GLY A 255 -19.44 4.77 4.28
N VAL A 256 -19.04 4.85 5.54
CA VAL A 256 -17.98 3.98 6.12
C VAL A 256 -18.38 2.51 6.09
N ASP A 257 -19.63 2.21 6.43
CA ASP A 257 -20.18 0.84 6.44
C ASP A 257 -20.33 0.23 5.04
N LYS A 258 -20.32 1.08 3.99
CA LYS A 258 -20.38 0.63 2.59
C LYS A 258 -19.04 0.16 2.05
N VAL A 259 -17.94 0.61 2.66
CA VAL A 259 -16.58 0.26 2.23
C VAL A 259 -15.93 -0.78 3.13
N SER A 260 -16.43 -1.00 4.35
CA SER A 260 -15.93 -2.05 5.25
C SER A 260 -17.01 -2.61 6.17
N SER A 261 -17.21 -3.92 6.09
CA SER A 261 -18.03 -4.64 7.07
C SER A 261 -17.29 -4.90 8.39
N HIS A 262 -15.95 -4.92 8.38
CA HIS A 262 -15.12 -5.09 9.57
C HIS A 262 -15.28 -3.92 10.54
N VAL A 263 -15.44 -2.69 10.03
CA VAL A 263 -15.68 -1.52 10.88
C VAL A 263 -16.99 -1.62 11.67
N ALA A 264 -18.06 -2.17 11.08
CA ALA A 264 -19.31 -2.42 11.79
C ALA A 264 -19.14 -3.49 12.89
N THR A 265 -18.36 -4.53 12.60
CA THR A 265 -18.02 -5.58 13.58
C THR A 265 -17.17 -5.02 14.73
N PHE A 266 -16.18 -4.19 14.41
CA PHE A 266 -15.35 -3.50 15.38
C PHE A 266 -16.19 -2.62 16.31
N ASN A 267 -17.12 -1.81 15.77
CA ASN A 267 -18.04 -1.02 16.60
C ASN A 267 -18.79 -1.91 17.60
N LYS A 268 -19.38 -3.01 17.13
CA LYS A 268 -20.11 -3.96 18.00
C LYS A 268 -19.22 -4.53 19.11
N LEU A 269 -17.98 -4.93 18.79
CA LEU A 269 -17.03 -5.45 19.76
C LEU A 269 -16.61 -4.38 20.77
N ALA A 270 -16.33 -3.16 20.30
CA ALA A 270 -15.99 -2.02 21.12
C ALA A 270 -17.11 -1.70 22.13
N LYS A 271 -18.38 -1.67 21.69
CA LYS A 271 -19.54 -1.48 22.59
C LYS A 271 -19.65 -2.58 23.63
N ASN A 272 -19.43 -3.84 23.24
CA ASN A 272 -19.43 -4.95 24.19
C ASN A 272 -18.29 -4.86 25.22
N ALA A 273 -17.15 -4.27 24.83
CA ALA A 273 -16.03 -3.98 25.71
C ALA A 273 -16.25 -2.74 26.60
N GLY A 274 -17.36 -2.00 26.41
CA GLY A 274 -17.69 -0.81 27.19
C GLY A 274 -17.13 0.51 26.65
N LEU A 275 -16.59 0.51 25.42
CA LEU A 275 -16.09 1.72 24.77
C LEU A 275 -17.24 2.62 24.29
N SER A 276 -17.03 3.94 24.39
CA SER A 276 -17.99 4.96 23.99
C SER A 276 -18.00 5.18 22.46
N ASP A 277 -18.92 6.02 21.95
CA ASP A 277 -18.86 6.45 20.54
C ASP A 277 -17.60 7.26 20.26
N ALA A 278 -17.19 8.10 21.21
CA ALA A 278 -15.99 8.91 21.09
C ALA A 278 -14.73 8.05 20.94
N ASP A 279 -14.64 6.92 21.65
CA ASP A 279 -13.50 6.00 21.56
C ASP A 279 -13.43 5.32 20.18
N VAL A 280 -14.57 4.87 19.65
CA VAL A 280 -14.63 4.25 18.32
C VAL A 280 -14.37 5.27 17.21
N ILE A 281 -14.97 6.47 17.30
CA ILE A 281 -14.70 7.56 16.36
C ILE A 281 -13.22 7.92 16.40
N ARG A 282 -12.60 8.04 17.59
CA ARG A 282 -11.17 8.26 17.72
C ARG A 282 -10.37 7.15 17.02
N ALA A 283 -10.72 5.88 17.22
CA ALA A 283 -10.03 4.76 16.58
C ALA A 283 -10.11 4.79 15.05
N LEU A 284 -11.19 5.33 14.48
CA LEU A 284 -11.35 5.48 13.03
C LEU A 284 -10.70 6.75 12.48
N CYS A 285 -10.45 7.75 13.32
CA CYS A 285 -9.88 9.03 12.90
C CYS A 285 -8.36 9.11 13.07
N ASP A 286 -7.86 8.56 14.17
CA ASP A 286 -6.44 8.60 14.52
C ASP A 286 -5.71 7.47 13.79
N PHE A 287 -4.70 7.84 13.01
CA PHE A 287 -3.86 6.90 12.28
C PHE A 287 -2.71 6.37 13.12
N TRP A 288 -2.46 6.96 14.29
CA TRP A 288 -1.37 6.59 15.18
C TRP A 288 -0.05 6.44 14.42
N TYR A 289 0.59 5.27 14.56
CA TYR A 289 1.92 5.00 14.04
C TYR A 289 1.88 3.73 13.17
N PRO A 290 1.59 3.85 11.88
CA PRO A 290 1.78 2.75 10.95
C PRO A 290 3.27 2.65 10.55
N GLY A 291 3.75 1.43 10.31
CA GLY A 291 5.06 1.23 9.68
C GLY A 291 5.02 1.54 8.20
N GLU A 292 6.19 1.77 7.60
CA GLU A 292 6.24 2.33 6.24
C GLU A 292 5.63 1.41 5.20
N MET A 293 5.87 0.10 5.31
CA MET A 293 5.34 -0.90 4.40
C MET A 293 3.80 -0.91 4.34
N PHE A 294 3.09 -0.45 5.37
CA PHE A 294 1.63 -0.41 5.37
C PHE A 294 1.04 0.90 4.81
N THR A 295 1.88 1.87 4.42
CA THR A 295 1.42 3.18 3.95
C THR A 295 2.04 3.57 2.61
N SER A 296 1.62 4.73 2.09
CA SER A 296 2.16 5.32 0.87
C SER A 296 3.67 5.63 0.93
N ALA A 297 4.31 5.47 2.09
CA ALA A 297 5.76 5.59 2.26
C ALA A 297 6.51 4.25 2.13
N ALA A 298 5.84 3.15 1.74
CA ALA A 298 6.44 1.82 1.61
C ALA A 298 7.80 1.76 0.86
N PRO A 299 8.07 2.54 -0.21
CA PRO A 299 9.37 2.57 -0.87
C PRO A 299 10.56 2.97 0.01
N GLN A 300 10.30 3.55 1.20
CA GLN A 300 11.30 3.84 2.21
C GLN A 300 11.96 2.55 2.75
N ASP A 301 11.22 1.45 2.74
CA ASP A 301 11.72 0.13 3.10
C ASP A 301 12.37 -0.54 1.88
N PRO A 302 13.65 -0.95 1.96
CA PRO A 302 14.32 -1.65 0.87
C PRO A 302 13.66 -2.97 0.43
N ILE A 303 12.80 -3.57 1.26
CA ILE A 303 12.04 -4.77 0.87
C ILE A 303 10.90 -4.45 -0.11
N PHE A 304 10.48 -3.19 -0.24
CA PHE A 304 9.48 -2.76 -1.23
C PHE A 304 9.85 -3.17 -2.66
N TRP A 305 11.12 -2.96 -3.03
CA TRP A 305 11.58 -3.16 -4.40
C TRP A 305 11.39 -4.60 -4.92
N PRO A 306 11.73 -5.66 -4.17
CA PRO A 306 11.52 -7.03 -4.63
C PRO A 306 10.08 -7.57 -4.50
N VAL A 307 9.15 -6.89 -3.82
CA VAL A 307 7.79 -7.44 -3.55
C VAL A 307 6.93 -7.53 -4.82
N HIS A 308 6.97 -6.52 -5.68
CA HIS A 308 6.00 -6.36 -6.78
C HIS A 308 6.24 -7.30 -7.98
N GLY A 309 7.44 -7.88 -8.09
CA GLY A 309 7.81 -8.70 -9.25
C GLY A 309 6.93 -9.95 -9.42
N MET A 310 6.33 -10.47 -8.34
CA MET A 310 5.45 -11.64 -8.43
C MET A 310 4.16 -11.35 -9.21
N MET A 311 3.56 -10.16 -9.01
CA MET A 311 2.37 -9.75 -9.76
C MET A 311 2.69 -9.51 -11.23
N GLU A 312 3.80 -8.84 -11.53
CA GLU A 312 4.24 -8.62 -12.91
C GLU A 312 4.51 -9.95 -13.63
N ARG A 313 5.25 -10.85 -12.97
CA ARG A 313 5.53 -12.19 -13.49
C ARG A 313 4.26 -12.98 -13.76
N HIS A 314 3.28 -12.89 -12.85
CA HIS A 314 1.98 -13.54 -13.03
C HIS A 314 1.23 -12.98 -14.25
N LEU A 315 1.12 -11.66 -14.39
CA LEU A 315 0.49 -11.05 -15.57
C LEU A 315 1.20 -11.47 -16.86
N GLN A 316 2.54 -11.42 -16.88
CA GLN A 316 3.31 -11.82 -18.06
C GLN A 316 3.07 -13.29 -18.44
N LEU A 317 2.90 -14.20 -17.47
CA LEU A 317 2.50 -15.58 -17.73
C LEU A 317 1.12 -15.65 -18.39
N LEU A 318 0.10 -14.99 -17.84
CA LEU A 318 -1.26 -15.02 -18.40
C LEU A 318 -1.29 -14.52 -19.85
N ARG A 319 -0.56 -13.43 -20.12
CA ARG A 319 -0.42 -12.86 -21.48
C ARG A 319 0.32 -13.81 -22.42
N LEU A 320 1.34 -14.52 -21.93
CA LEU A 320 2.05 -15.53 -22.70
C LEU A 320 1.16 -16.72 -23.05
N LEU A 321 0.37 -17.22 -22.09
CA LEU A 321 -0.59 -18.32 -22.31
C LEU A 321 -1.66 -17.92 -23.32
N LYS A 322 -2.18 -16.69 -23.23
CA LYS A 322 -3.08 -16.13 -24.24
C LYS A 322 -2.45 -16.13 -25.63
N TYR A 323 -1.22 -15.63 -25.76
CA TYR A 323 -0.52 -15.60 -27.04
C TYR A 323 -0.33 -17.01 -27.66
N ARG A 324 -0.11 -18.02 -26.81
CA ARG A 324 -0.02 -19.42 -27.23
C ARG A 324 -1.38 -20.06 -27.55
N GLY A 325 -2.49 -19.39 -27.25
CA GLY A 325 -3.84 -19.94 -27.39
C GLY A 325 -4.19 -20.97 -26.32
N GLU A 326 -3.51 -20.92 -25.17
CA GLU A 326 -3.68 -21.85 -24.04
C GLU A 326 -4.62 -21.30 -22.97
N LEU A 327 -4.88 -19.98 -22.98
CA LEU A 327 -5.78 -19.29 -22.06
C LEU A 327 -6.63 -18.27 -22.83
N ASP A 328 -7.93 -18.22 -22.53
CA ASP A 328 -8.78 -17.09 -22.92
C ASP A 328 -8.68 -16.03 -21.84
N PHE A 329 -8.03 -14.90 -22.14
CA PHE A 329 -7.75 -13.83 -21.19
C PHE A 329 -8.14 -12.50 -21.83
N ASP A 330 -9.21 -11.87 -21.33
CA ASP A 330 -9.63 -10.56 -21.81
C ASP A 330 -8.69 -9.48 -21.23
N GLU A 331 -8.04 -8.73 -22.12
CA GLU A 331 -7.10 -7.66 -21.78
C GLU A 331 -7.73 -6.27 -21.96
N THR A 332 -9.06 -6.20 -22.06
CA THR A 332 -9.78 -4.94 -22.14
C THR A 332 -9.51 -4.14 -20.87
N TRP A 333 -8.93 -2.95 -21.03
CA TRP A 333 -8.70 -2.06 -19.89
C TRP A 333 -10.02 -1.68 -19.24
N GLY A 334 -10.17 -2.00 -17.96
CA GLY A 334 -11.40 -1.80 -17.21
C GLY A 334 -11.14 -1.62 -15.72
N TYR A 335 -12.25 -1.45 -14.99
CA TYR A 335 -12.31 -1.28 -13.54
C TYR A 335 -13.30 -2.27 -12.97
N SER A 336 -12.88 -3.03 -11.97
CA SER A 336 -13.77 -3.88 -11.18
C SER A 336 -13.73 -3.40 -9.74
N HIS A 337 -14.58 -2.41 -9.45
CA HIS A 337 -14.59 -1.79 -8.14
C HIS A 337 -14.94 -2.82 -7.05
N SER A 338 -14.01 -3.00 -6.12
CA SER A 338 -14.13 -3.93 -4.99
C SER A 338 -14.97 -3.38 -3.83
N PHE A 339 -15.26 -2.06 -3.84
CA PHE A 339 -15.93 -1.33 -2.75
C PHE A 339 -15.29 -1.64 -1.38
N ALA A 340 -13.96 -1.58 -1.35
CA ALA A 340 -13.14 -1.75 -0.14
C ALA A 340 -12.62 -0.39 0.35
N PRO A 341 -12.04 -0.26 1.55
CA PRO A 341 -11.49 1.00 2.02
C PRO A 341 -10.29 1.50 1.20
N SER A 342 -9.65 0.59 0.46
CA SER A 342 -8.61 0.84 -0.54
C SER A 342 -9.13 0.98 -1.97
N ASP A 343 -10.44 1.02 -2.19
CA ASP A 343 -11.09 1.33 -3.48
C ASP A 343 -12.55 1.71 -3.20
N THR A 344 -12.72 2.99 -2.86
CA THR A 344 -13.96 3.49 -2.26
C THR A 344 -14.96 3.99 -3.29
N HIS A 345 -14.57 4.06 -4.57
CA HIS A 345 -15.34 4.66 -5.67
C HIS A 345 -15.78 6.12 -5.37
N VAL A 346 -15.00 6.82 -4.54
CA VAL A 346 -15.25 8.19 -4.10
C VAL A 346 -13.99 9.02 -4.32
N VAL A 347 -14.12 10.11 -5.07
CA VAL A 347 -13.04 11.07 -5.32
C VAL A 347 -13.42 12.42 -4.72
N CYS A 348 -12.53 13.02 -3.94
CA CYS A 348 -12.79 14.28 -3.23
C CYS A 348 -12.03 15.45 -3.86
N ASP A 349 -12.75 16.45 -4.37
CA ASP A 349 -12.19 17.67 -4.93
C ASP A 349 -11.93 18.72 -3.82
N TRP A 350 -10.64 19.03 -3.63
CA TRP A 350 -10.13 20.01 -2.68
C TRP A 350 -9.81 21.36 -3.31
N SER A 351 -9.95 21.51 -4.63
CA SER A 351 -9.54 22.71 -5.38
C SER A 351 -10.28 24.00 -5.00
N GLN A 352 -11.48 23.86 -4.41
CA GLN A 352 -12.31 24.99 -3.97
C GLN A 352 -12.12 25.36 -2.49
N THR A 353 -11.22 24.67 -1.79
CA THR A 353 -10.91 24.99 -0.39
C THR A 353 -9.66 25.87 -0.33
N GLU A 354 -9.79 27.09 0.21
CA GLU A 354 -8.68 28.04 0.28
C GLU A 354 -7.64 27.66 1.35
N ASP A 355 -8.03 26.85 2.34
CA ASP A 355 -7.17 26.35 3.44
C ASP A 355 -7.60 24.93 3.86
N ASN A 356 -6.72 24.18 4.54
CA ASN A 356 -6.99 22.82 5.05
C ASN A 356 -8.18 22.71 6.03
N ALA A 357 -8.79 23.84 6.40
CA ALA A 357 -9.98 23.95 7.24
C ALA A 357 -11.30 23.65 6.50
N GLY A 358 -11.33 23.73 5.16
CA GLY A 358 -12.53 23.50 4.35
C GLY A 358 -12.96 22.03 4.26
N MET A 359 -14.17 21.79 3.75
CA MET A 359 -14.64 20.45 3.36
C MET A 359 -14.59 20.31 1.84
N PRO A 360 -14.15 19.15 1.30
CA PRO A 360 -14.11 18.93 -0.13
C PRO A 360 -15.50 18.62 -0.68
N THR A 361 -15.62 18.64 -2.01
CA THR A 361 -16.75 18.03 -2.69
C THR A 361 -16.38 16.61 -3.09
N CYS A 362 -16.99 15.61 -2.47
CA CYS A 362 -16.75 14.20 -2.81
C CYS A 362 -17.82 13.66 -3.76
N ILE A 363 -17.37 12.99 -4.82
CA ILE A 363 -18.21 12.43 -5.88
C ILE A 363 -18.10 10.91 -5.81
N LEU A 364 -19.24 10.25 -5.58
CA LEU A 364 -19.39 8.80 -5.70
C LEU A 364 -19.57 8.42 -7.17
N GLY A 365 -18.98 7.31 -7.59
CA GLY A 365 -19.10 6.84 -8.97
C GLY A 365 -17.99 7.33 -9.88
N GLU A 366 -16.94 7.94 -9.32
CA GLU A 366 -15.83 8.53 -10.06
C GLU A 366 -14.55 7.74 -9.82
N THR A 367 -13.73 7.64 -10.86
CA THR A 367 -12.37 7.11 -10.80
C THR A 367 -11.40 8.29 -10.82
N CYS A 368 -10.35 8.33 -10.00
CA CYS A 368 -9.41 9.47 -10.09
C CYS A 368 -8.35 9.27 -11.19
N GLU A 369 -7.46 10.25 -11.36
CA GLU A 369 -6.34 10.12 -12.31
C GLU A 369 -5.37 9.02 -11.89
N GLY A 370 -4.52 8.55 -12.81
CA GLY A 370 -3.58 7.44 -12.60
C GLY A 370 -4.17 6.05 -12.91
N HIS A 371 -5.48 6.01 -13.14
CA HIS A 371 -6.27 4.80 -13.11
C HIS A 371 -6.86 4.46 -14.49
N ARG A 372 -7.33 5.46 -15.23
CA ARG A 372 -7.94 5.26 -16.54
C ARG A 372 -6.89 4.86 -17.58
N ALA A 373 -7.34 4.23 -18.67
CA ALA A 373 -6.47 3.75 -19.75
C ALA A 373 -5.56 4.84 -20.35
N ARG A 374 -6.01 6.10 -20.35
CA ARG A 374 -5.30 7.25 -20.92
C ARG A 374 -4.63 8.15 -19.88
N ASP A 375 -4.71 7.78 -18.61
CA ASP A 375 -3.99 8.52 -17.58
C ASP A 375 -2.49 8.23 -17.71
N LEU A 376 -1.68 9.25 -17.45
CA LEU A 376 -0.24 9.20 -17.63
C LEU A 376 0.45 8.55 -16.43
N ILE A 377 1.46 7.75 -16.73
CA ILE A 377 2.41 7.24 -15.76
C ILE A 377 3.56 8.25 -15.65
N PRO A 378 3.90 8.75 -14.45
CA PRO A 378 4.77 9.92 -14.27
C PRO A 378 6.27 9.58 -14.38
N PHE A 379 6.65 8.88 -15.44
CA PHE A 379 8.02 8.42 -15.68
C PHE A 379 8.45 8.63 -17.14
N LEU A 380 9.54 9.37 -17.32
CA LEU A 380 10.24 9.57 -18.60
C LEU A 380 11.58 8.86 -18.63
N GLY A 381 12.03 8.43 -19.80
CA GLY A 381 13.30 7.71 -19.98
C GLY A 381 13.24 6.25 -19.50
N LEU A 382 12.06 5.63 -19.49
CA LEU A 382 11.91 4.18 -19.32
C LEU A 382 12.52 3.44 -20.52
N PHE A 383 12.44 4.04 -21.71
CA PHE A 383 13.19 3.67 -22.91
C PHE A 383 14.08 4.83 -23.37
N GLU A 384 15.10 4.53 -24.16
CA GLU A 384 16.04 5.53 -24.68
C GLU A 384 15.36 6.55 -25.61
N ASP A 385 14.34 6.11 -26.36
CA ASP A 385 13.57 6.88 -27.34
C ASP A 385 12.21 7.39 -26.82
N GLN A 386 11.97 7.32 -25.52
CA GLN A 386 10.72 7.81 -24.93
C GLN A 386 10.64 9.35 -24.99
N GLU A 387 9.82 9.88 -25.90
CA GLU A 387 9.61 11.33 -26.06
C GLU A 387 8.60 11.93 -25.07
N SER A 388 7.65 11.13 -24.58
CA SER A 388 6.59 11.57 -23.66
C SER A 388 6.27 10.48 -22.62
N GLU A 389 5.58 10.88 -21.55
CA GLU A 389 5.02 9.92 -20.59
C GLU A 389 4.08 8.96 -21.30
N TYR A 390 4.10 7.69 -20.89
CA TYR A 390 3.17 6.69 -21.40
C TYR A 390 1.84 6.82 -20.67
N THR A 391 0.76 6.66 -21.42
CA THR A 391 -0.52 6.29 -20.82
C THR A 391 -0.46 4.88 -20.22
N ASN A 392 -1.37 4.59 -19.30
CA ASN A 392 -1.57 3.24 -18.77
C ASN A 392 -1.67 2.16 -19.87
N LEU A 393 -2.44 2.42 -20.92
CA LEU A 393 -2.64 1.45 -22.01
C LEU A 393 -1.38 1.27 -22.88
N GLU A 394 -0.65 2.35 -23.14
CA GLU A 394 0.63 2.27 -23.86
C GLU A 394 1.66 1.48 -23.05
N PHE A 395 1.79 1.78 -21.76
CA PHE A 395 2.75 1.10 -20.90
C PHE A 395 2.41 -0.38 -20.72
N TYR A 396 1.12 -0.72 -20.54
CA TYR A 396 0.64 -2.10 -20.52
C TYR A 396 1.07 -2.89 -21.78
N SER A 397 1.01 -2.23 -22.95
CA SER A 397 1.45 -2.82 -24.22
C SER A 397 2.96 -3.07 -24.23
N VAL A 398 3.72 -2.14 -23.65
CA VAL A 398 5.18 -2.17 -23.60
C VAL A 398 5.72 -3.21 -22.62
N ILE A 399 5.06 -3.47 -21.50
CA ILE A 399 5.44 -4.54 -20.54
C ILE A 399 5.00 -5.95 -21.01
N SER A 400 4.79 -6.13 -22.32
CA SER A 400 4.43 -7.42 -22.91
C SER A 400 5.56 -8.44 -22.74
N PRO A 401 5.25 -9.72 -22.43
CA PRO A 401 6.26 -10.78 -22.40
C PRO A 401 6.90 -11.04 -23.78
N LEU A 402 6.35 -10.47 -24.86
CA LEU A 402 6.90 -10.55 -26.21
C LEU A 402 7.77 -9.34 -26.58
N ASN A 403 7.80 -8.30 -25.75
CA ASN A 403 8.62 -7.13 -25.98
C ASN A 403 10.09 -7.46 -25.68
N LYS A 404 10.96 -7.31 -26.70
CA LYS A 404 12.39 -7.59 -26.61
C LYS A 404 13.22 -6.41 -26.13
N GLU A 405 12.58 -5.25 -25.96
CA GLU A 405 13.24 -4.00 -25.57
C GLU A 405 13.14 -3.75 -24.06
N MET A 406 12.39 -4.58 -23.32
CA MET A 406 12.28 -4.45 -21.87
C MET A 406 13.66 -4.49 -21.20
N PRO A 407 13.88 -3.70 -20.14
CA PRO A 407 15.18 -3.61 -19.47
C PRO A 407 15.60 -4.94 -18.81
N TYR A 408 14.62 -5.78 -18.45
CA TYR A 408 14.77 -7.16 -17.99
C TYR A 408 13.65 -8.06 -18.50
N THR A 409 13.84 -9.37 -18.35
CA THR A 409 12.82 -10.39 -18.53
C THR A 409 12.96 -11.42 -17.41
N TYR A 410 11.86 -12.04 -16.99
CA TYR A 410 11.94 -13.19 -16.08
C TYR A 410 12.62 -14.37 -16.78
N ASP A 411 13.55 -15.04 -16.07
CA ASP A 411 14.23 -16.25 -16.57
C ASP A 411 13.24 -17.36 -16.94
N SER A 412 12.13 -17.44 -16.20
CA SER A 412 10.99 -18.28 -16.56
C SER A 412 9.65 -17.70 -16.09
N LEU A 413 8.69 -17.66 -16.99
CA LEU A 413 7.29 -17.37 -16.69
C LEU A 413 6.52 -18.65 -16.30
N ASP A 414 6.88 -19.80 -16.89
CA ASP A 414 6.15 -21.07 -16.71
C ASP A 414 6.63 -21.88 -15.50
N TYR A 415 7.87 -21.68 -15.02
CA TYR A 415 8.45 -22.43 -13.90
C TYR A 415 8.22 -21.77 -12.55
N TRP A 416 7.28 -22.25 -11.75
CA TRP A 416 6.95 -21.71 -10.43
C TRP A 416 7.35 -22.70 -9.33
N PRO A 417 8.57 -22.59 -8.76
CA PRO A 417 9.10 -23.60 -7.83
C PRO A 417 8.32 -23.77 -6.52
N GLY A 418 7.52 -22.78 -6.12
CA GLY A 418 6.58 -22.90 -4.98
C GLY A 418 5.34 -23.74 -5.31
N CYS A 419 5.13 -24.10 -6.57
CA CYS A 419 3.91 -24.72 -7.03
C CYS A 419 4.04 -26.25 -7.17
N VAL A 420 2.92 -26.96 -7.12
CA VAL A 420 2.85 -28.40 -7.42
C VAL A 420 3.35 -28.62 -8.85
N GLY A 421 4.25 -29.58 -9.05
CA GLY A 421 4.86 -29.81 -10.36
C GLY A 421 5.68 -28.63 -10.91
N SER A 422 5.98 -27.64 -10.08
CA SER A 422 6.62 -26.38 -10.44
C SER A 422 5.89 -25.57 -11.52
N SER A 423 4.55 -25.62 -11.54
CA SER A 423 3.72 -24.87 -12.48
C SER A 423 2.46 -24.34 -11.80
N LEU A 424 2.10 -23.09 -12.06
CA LEU A 424 0.80 -22.53 -11.63
C LEU A 424 -0.38 -23.26 -12.27
N LEU A 425 -0.21 -23.86 -13.44
CA LEU A 425 -1.26 -24.57 -14.17
C LEU A 425 -1.53 -25.99 -13.64
N ALA A 426 -0.73 -26.46 -12.69
CA ALA A 426 -0.82 -27.81 -12.12
C ALA A 426 -1.45 -27.83 -10.72
N GLN A 427 -2.04 -26.70 -10.29
CA GLN A 427 -2.67 -26.53 -8.98
C GLN A 427 -4.06 -27.14 -8.88
#